data_AF-A0A3M0P4J8-F1
#
_entry.id   AF-A0A3M0P4J8-F1
#
_cell.length_a   1.000
_cell.length_b   1.000
_cell.length_c   1.000
_cell.angle_alpha   90.00
_cell.angle_beta   90.00
_cell.angle_gamma   90.00
#
_symmetry.space_group_name_H-M   'P 1'
#
loop_
_entity.id
_entity.type
_entity.pdbx_description
1 polymer ?
#
loop_
_entity_poly.entity_id
_entity_poly.type
_entity_poly.pdbx_seq_one_letter_code
_entity_poly.pdbx_strand_id
1 'polypeptide(L)'
;MFKNQTTMKKQLLIDHGYKYLWFIVLGAFLLVLILPFFKSVDLSVGALGLLLSVLAEVLTTFFQYRHIIFIISLVLGWLLALIISVILFFYIMWASGNMVFVK
;
A
#
# COMPACT_ATOMS: atom_id res chain seq x y z
N MET A 1 11.12 -15.40 -37.58
CA MET A 1 10.27 -14.29 -37.10
C MET A 1 9.79 -14.61 -35.68
N PHE A 2 10.64 -14.44 -34.65
CA PHE A 2 10.40 -14.91 -33.26
C PHE A 2 10.51 -13.80 -32.20
N LYS A 3 10.45 -12.53 -32.62
CA LYS A 3 10.76 -11.39 -31.73
C LYS A 3 9.55 -10.87 -30.92
N ASN A 4 8.32 -11.31 -31.23
CA ASN A 4 7.09 -10.81 -30.56
C ASN A 4 6.60 -11.66 -29.37
N GLN A 5 7.02 -12.91 -29.23
CA GLN A 5 6.48 -13.78 -28.18
C GLN A 5 7.08 -13.52 -26.79
N THR A 6 8.35 -13.09 -26.72
CA THR A 6 9.03 -12.78 -25.44
C THR A 6 8.51 -11.50 -24.81
N THR A 7 8.14 -10.50 -25.62
CA THR A 7 7.50 -9.25 -25.17
C THR A 7 6.13 -9.52 -24.58
N MET A 8 5.30 -10.32 -25.26
CA MET A 8 3.94 -10.64 -24.82
C MET A 8 3.93 -11.43 -23.49
N LYS A 9 4.85 -12.40 -23.33
CA LYS A 9 5.01 -13.15 -22.07
C LYS A 9 5.52 -12.29 -20.90
N LYS A 10 6.48 -11.38 -21.15
CA LYS A 10 6.94 -10.44 -20.11
C LYS A 10 5.84 -9.51 -19.66
N GLN A 11 5.05 -8.99 -20.59
CA GLN A 11 3.95 -8.09 -20.30
C GLN A 11 2.83 -8.80 -19.51
N LEU A 12 2.51 -10.05 -19.87
CA LEU A 12 1.57 -10.91 -19.12
C LEU A 12 2.04 -11.24 -17.69
N LEU A 13 3.34 -11.48 -17.50
CA LEU A 13 3.93 -11.72 -16.17
C LEU A 13 3.92 -10.45 -15.31
N ILE A 14 4.17 -9.28 -15.91
CA ILE A 14 4.10 -7.98 -15.24
C ILE A 14 2.65 -7.68 -14.81
N ASP A 15 1.66 -7.95 -15.67
CA ASP A 15 0.24 -7.76 -15.36
C ASP A 15 -0.23 -8.69 -14.22
N HIS A 16 0.18 -9.95 -14.24
CA HIS A 16 -0.16 -10.89 -13.17
C HIS A 16 0.49 -10.48 -11.85
N GLY A 17 1.78 -10.12 -11.86
CA GLY A 17 2.50 -9.64 -10.68
C GLY A 17 1.85 -8.39 -10.08
N TYR A 18 1.42 -7.46 -10.93
CA TYR A 18 0.71 -6.25 -10.50
C TYR A 18 -0.64 -6.58 -9.84
N LYS A 19 -1.38 -7.55 -10.38
CA LYS A 19 -2.64 -8.02 -9.79
C LYS A 19 -2.44 -8.64 -8.41
N TYR A 20 -1.41 -9.46 -8.23
CA TYR A 20 -1.07 -10.04 -6.92
C TYR A 20 -0.67 -8.97 -5.89
N LEU A 21 0.12 -7.98 -6.29
CA LEU A 21 0.50 -6.85 -5.43
C LEU A 21 -0.74 -6.09 -4.93
N TRP A 22 -1.74 -5.86 -5.78
CA TRP A 22 -3.01 -5.25 -5.37
C TRP A 22 -3.78 -6.08 -4.34
N PHE A 23 -3.79 -7.41 -4.48
CA PHE A 23 -4.40 -8.29 -3.48
C PHE A 23 -3.64 -8.26 -2.14
N ILE A 24 -2.31 -8.19 -2.18
CA ILE A 24 -1.49 -8.05 -0.97
C ILE A 24 -1.78 -6.72 -0.27
N VAL A 25 -1.86 -5.61 -1.01
CA VAL A 25 -2.26 -4.30 -0.47
C VAL A 25 -3.64 -4.38 0.16
N LEU A 26 -4.61 -4.98 -0.53
CA LEU A 26 -5.97 -5.11 -0.02
C LEU A 26 -6.01 -5.94 1.28
N GLY A 27 -5.27 -7.04 1.34
CA GLY A 27 -5.14 -7.87 2.54
C GLY A 27 -4.51 -7.12 3.71
N ALA A 28 -3.39 -6.42 3.46
CA ALA A 28 -2.73 -5.60 4.48
C ALA A 28 -3.65 -4.47 4.97
N PHE A 29 -4.42 -3.85 4.07
CA PHE A 29 -5.38 -2.80 4.42
C PHE A 29 -6.49 -3.33 5.33
N LEU A 30 -7.06 -4.48 5.00
CA LEU A 30 -8.07 -5.14 5.86
C LEU A 30 -7.51 -5.50 7.23
N LEU A 31 -6.26 -5.99 7.30
CA LEU A 31 -5.60 -6.27 8.58
C LEU A 31 -5.47 -5.01 9.43
N VAL A 32 -5.02 -3.89 8.85
CA VAL A 32 -4.89 -2.61 9.56
C VAL A 32 -6.24 -2.11 10.09
N LEU A 33 -7.34 -2.39 9.39
CA LEU A 33 -8.68 -2.02 9.86
C LEU A 33 -9.18 -2.91 11.01
N ILE A 34 -8.84 -4.19 11.00
CA ILE A 34 -9.40 -5.17 11.94
C ILE A 34 -8.56 -5.27 13.23
N LEU A 35 -7.23 -5.10 13.13
CA LEU A 35 -6.30 -5.26 14.25
C LEU A 35 -6.56 -4.36 15.47
N PRO A 36 -6.95 -3.08 15.31
CA PRO A 36 -7.19 -2.19 16.45
C PRO A 36 -8.27 -2.69 17.40
N PHE A 37 -9.25 -3.47 16.92
CA PHE A 37 -10.32 -4.05 17.72
C PHE A 37 -9.82 -5.08 18.74
N PHE A 38 -8.66 -5.69 18.49
CA PHE A 38 -8.00 -6.61 19.42
C PHE A 38 -7.15 -5.89 20.47
N LYS A 39 -7.20 -4.55 20.53
CA LYS A 39 -6.44 -3.69 21.46
C LYS A 39 -4.92 -3.90 21.41
N SER A 40 -4.42 -4.48 20.32
CA SER A 40 -3.00 -4.75 20.09
C SER A 40 -2.41 -3.61 19.27
N VAL A 41 -2.12 -2.49 19.93
CA VAL A 41 -1.66 -1.25 19.27
C VAL A 41 -0.33 -1.46 18.56
N ASP A 42 0.65 -2.10 19.20
CA ASP A 42 1.97 -2.36 18.60
C ASP A 42 1.87 -3.18 17.32
N LEU A 43 1.01 -4.20 17.32
CA LEU A 43 0.78 -5.04 16.14
C LEU A 43 0.04 -4.26 15.04
N SER A 44 -0.90 -3.39 15.40
CA SER A 44 -1.64 -2.54 14.47
C SER A 44 -0.72 -1.52 13.80
N VAL A 45 0.19 -0.89 14.56
CA VAL A 45 1.21 0.03 14.04
C VAL A 45 2.22 -0.72 13.17
N GLY A 46 2.61 -1.93 13.56
CA GLY A 46 3.46 -2.81 12.73
C GLY A 46 2.80 -3.14 11.39
N ALA A 47 1.52 -3.52 11.39
CA ALA A 47 0.75 -3.78 10.17
C ALA A 47 0.60 -2.52 9.31
N LEU A 48 0.47 -1.34 9.92
CA LEU A 48 0.44 -0.06 9.23
C LEU A 48 1.77 0.25 8.54
N GLY A 49 2.90 -0.07 9.18
CA GLY A 49 4.23 0.03 8.56
C GLY A 49 4.38 -0.87 7.34
N LEU A 50 3.92 -2.12 7.42
CA LEU A 50 3.90 -3.04 6.27
C LEU A 50 3.01 -2.52 5.15
N LEU A 51 1.81 -2.03 5.49
CA LEU A 51 0.90 -1.43 4.52
C LEU A 51 1.54 -0.23 3.83
N LEU A 52 2.22 0.65 4.57
CA LEU A 52 2.93 1.82 4.02
C LEU A 52 3.93 1.40 2.95
N SER A 53 4.78 0.40 3.23
CA SER A 53 5.81 -0.05 2.29
C SER A 53 5.20 -0.62 1.01
N VAL A 54 4.23 -1.54 1.12
CA VAL A 54 3.61 -2.18 -0.05
C VAL A 54 2.79 -1.15 -0.84
N LEU A 55 2.07 -0.27 -0.17
CA LEU A 55 1.24 0.74 -0.81
C LEU A 55 2.10 1.78 -1.56
N ALA A 56 3.23 2.21 -0.99
CA ALA A 56 4.17 3.10 -1.66
C ALA A 56 4.70 2.46 -2.95
N GLU A 57 5.08 1.18 -2.91
CA GLU A 57 5.59 0.45 -4.08
C GLU A 57 4.53 0.28 -5.18
N VAL A 58 3.29 -0.05 -4.80
CA VAL A 58 2.17 -0.16 -5.75
C VAL A 58 1.84 1.18 -6.41
N LEU A 59 1.82 2.27 -5.63
CA LEU A 59 1.56 3.62 -6.15
C LEU A 59 2.70 4.11 -7.04
N THR A 60 3.96 3.91 -6.65
CA THR A 60 5.11 4.25 -7.50
C THR A 60 5.06 3.49 -8.82
N THR A 61 4.76 2.20 -8.78
CA THR A 61 4.60 1.37 -9.99
C THR A 61 3.44 1.87 -10.86
N PHE A 62 2.32 2.25 -10.24
CA PHE A 62 1.15 2.82 -10.95
C PHE A 62 1.52 4.13 -11.68
N PHE A 63 2.24 5.04 -11.02
CA PHE A 63 2.67 6.29 -11.62
C PHE A 63 3.68 6.09 -12.75
N GLN A 64 4.60 5.13 -12.61
CA GLN A 64 5.54 4.76 -13.67
C GLN A 64 4.82 4.16 -14.88
N TYR A 65 3.80 3.32 -14.68
CA TYR A 65 2.98 2.79 -15.77
C TYR A 65 2.27 3.89 -16.56
N ARG A 66 1.97 5.02 -15.90
CA ARG A 66 1.39 6.21 -16.53
C ARG A 66 2.41 7.14 -17.19
N HIS A 67 3.64 6.65 -17.42
CA HIS A 67 4.76 7.35 -18.06
C HIS A 67 5.27 8.59 -17.31
N ILE A 68 5.08 8.66 -15.97
CA ILE A 68 5.69 9.71 -15.14
C ILE A 68 7.17 9.36 -14.90
N ILE A 69 8.04 10.38 -14.84
CA ILE A 69 9.48 10.23 -14.56
C ILE A 69 9.66 9.40 -13.26
N PHE A 70 10.62 8.47 -13.27
CA PHE A 70 10.87 7.54 -12.17
C PHE A 70 10.95 8.22 -10.79
N ILE A 71 11.75 9.28 -10.68
CA ILE A 71 11.94 10.03 -9.42
C ILE A 71 10.63 10.64 -8.94
N ILE A 72 9.86 11.26 -9.85
CA ILE A 72 8.60 11.90 -9.51
C ILE A 72 7.57 10.86 -9.07
N SER A 73 7.54 9.70 -9.73
CA SER A 73 6.67 8.58 -9.36
C SER A 73 7.00 8.00 -7.98
N LEU A 74 8.29 7.94 -7.63
CA LEU A 74 8.74 7.50 -6.32
C LEU A 74 8.29 8.49 -5.25
N VAL A 75 8.52 9.79 -5.45
CA VAL A 75 8.09 10.83 -4.51
C VAL A 75 6.57 10.85 -4.34
N LEU A 76 5.81 10.83 -5.43
CA LEU A 76 4.34 10.81 -5.39
C LEU A 76 3.78 9.57 -4.70
N GLY A 77 4.34 8.39 -5.00
CA GLY A 77 3.90 7.13 -4.40
C GLY A 77 4.08 7.11 -2.89
N TRP A 78 5.27 7.51 -2.42
CA TRP A 78 5.55 7.63 -1.00
C TRP A 78 4.70 8.71 -0.31
N LEU A 79 4.53 9.88 -0.94
CA LEU A 79 3.73 10.97 -0.38
C LEU A 79 2.27 10.53 -0.15
N LEU A 80 1.64 9.90 -1.14
CA LEU A 80 0.28 9.38 -1.05
C LEU A 80 0.16 8.26 -0.01
N ALA A 81 1.10 7.31 0.00
CA ALA A 81 1.09 6.22 0.97
C ALA A 81 1.24 6.74 2.41
N LEU A 82 2.05 7.79 2.60
CA LEU A 82 2.24 8.45 3.91
C LEU A 82 0.97 9.16 4.36
N ILE A 83 0.28 9.90 3.48
CA ILE A 83 -1.01 10.54 3.78
C ILE A 83 -2.04 9.49 4.25
N ILE A 84 -2.17 8.39 3.51
CA ILE A 84 -3.09 7.30 3.85
C ILE A 84 -2.70 6.68 5.20
N SER A 85 -1.42 6.46 5.44
CA SER A 85 -0.90 5.88 6.67
C SER A 85 -1.12 6.78 7.89
N VAL A 86 -1.00 8.10 7.73
CA VAL A 86 -1.32 9.04 8.82
C VAL A 86 -2.80 8.97 9.18
N ILE A 87 -3.70 8.96 8.20
CA ILE A 87 -5.14 8.82 8.44
C ILE A 87 -5.45 7.51 9.16
N LEU A 88 -4.86 6.40 8.70
CA LEU A 88 -5.04 5.09 9.32
C LEU A 88 -4.43 5.03 10.73
N PHE A 89 -3.33 5.73 11.00
CA PHE A 89 -2.77 5.82 12.34
C PHE A 89 -3.73 6.49 13.32
N PHE A 90 -4.36 7.60 12.94
CA PHE A 90 -5.41 8.23 13.74
C PHE A 90 -6.58 7.27 13.98
N TYR A 91 -6.99 6.53 12.94
CA TYR A 91 -8.01 5.49 13.05
C TYR A 91 -7.62 4.40 14.06
N ILE A 92 -6.40 3.88 14.01
CA ILE A 92 -5.91 2.84 14.95
C ILE A 92 -6.02 3.34 16.38
N MET A 93 -5.50 4.54 16.65
CA MET A 93 -5.50 5.14 17.99
C MET A 93 -6.91 5.39 18.52
N TRP A 94 -7.84 5.78 17.63
CA TRP A 94 -9.25 5.92 17.98
C TRP A 94 -9.92 4.56 18.25
N ALA A 95 -9.80 3.61 17.32
CA ALA A 95 -10.44 2.30 17.39
C ALA A 95 -9.90 1.43 18.54
N SER A 96 -8.64 1.60 18.92
CA SER A 96 -8.05 0.92 20.08
C SER A 96 -8.47 1.53 21.42
N GLY A 97 -9.20 2.66 21.42
CA GLY A 97 -9.59 3.39 22.63
C GLY A 97 -8.46 4.19 23.28
N ASN A 98 -7.35 4.44 22.56
CA ASN A 98 -6.22 5.23 23.06
C ASN A 98 -6.41 6.75 22.87
N MET A 99 -7.47 7.19 22.20
CA MET A 99 -7.85 8.61 22.14
C MET A 99 -8.97 8.91 23.12
N VAL A 100 -8.67 9.71 24.14
CA VAL A 100 -9.69 10.42 24.92
C VAL A 100 -9.93 11.73 24.19
N PHE A 101 -11.03 11.84 23.45
CA PHE A 101 -11.51 13.15 23.02
C PHE A 101 -11.95 13.89 24.29
N VAL A 102 -11.16 14.88 24.71
CA VAL A 102 -11.58 15.83 25.73
C VAL A 102 -12.83 16.52 25.17
N LYS A 103 -13.93 16.37 25.90
CA LYS A 103 -15.27 16.81 25.51
C LYS A 103 -15.43 18.31 25.58
#